data_AF-A0A7R7H870-F1
#
_entry.id   AF-A0A7R7H870-F1
#
_cell.length_a   1.000
_cell.length_b   1.000
_cell.length_c   1.000
_cell.angle_alpha   90.00
_cell.angle_beta   90.00
_cell.angle_gamma   90.00
#
_symmetry.space_group_name_H-M   'P 1'
#
loop_
_entity.id
_entity.type
_entity.pdbx_description
1 polymer ?
#
loop_
_entity_poly.entity_id
_entity_poly.type
_entity_poly.pdbx_seq_one_letter_code
_entity_poly.pdbx_strand_id
1 'polypeptide(L)'
;MTHAGDAYPAVAYIPGRGERPGETAFEVYKEGLSESCSIADIAASRAFRGGLEFYETGYYWEAHELWEAVWMCLPQASAERHLLRGIIQLANAGLKRAMDRPAAAERILALADSALAEAFLHRSDCLMGLSNDDVMALRERIAS
;
A
#
# COMPACT_ATOMS: atom_id res chain seq x y z
N MET A 1 -9.05 -5.42 17.81
CA MET A 1 -9.68 -4.42 18.71
C MET A 1 -9.65 -3.10 17.95
N THR A 2 -10.81 -2.60 17.57
CA THR A 2 -10.95 -1.33 16.84
C THR A 2 -10.77 -0.19 17.83
N HIS A 3 -9.69 0.59 17.73
CA HIS A 3 -9.56 1.81 18.52
C HIS A 3 -10.58 2.83 18.01
N ALA A 4 -11.46 3.28 18.90
CA ALA A 4 -12.35 4.40 18.65
C ALA A 4 -11.50 5.66 18.45
N GLY A 5 -11.33 6.10 17.20
CA GLY A 5 -10.55 7.30 16.86
C GLY A 5 -10.15 7.38 15.39
N ASP A 6 -9.97 6.25 14.72
CA ASP A 6 -9.65 6.21 13.29
C ASP A 6 -10.93 5.87 12.52
N ALA A 7 -11.58 6.88 11.94
CA ALA A 7 -12.77 6.63 11.15
C ALA A 7 -12.38 5.85 9.87
N TYR A 8 -12.55 4.54 9.90
CA TYR A 8 -12.52 3.71 8.72
C TYR A 8 -13.63 4.20 7.77
N PRO A 9 -13.32 4.62 6.52
CA PRO A 9 -14.34 5.09 5.60
C PRO A 9 -15.42 4.04 5.38
N ALA A 10 -16.68 4.49 5.37
CA ALA A 10 -17.84 3.60 5.22
C ALA A 10 -17.87 2.91 3.84
N VAL A 11 -17.28 3.53 2.82
CA VAL A 11 -17.17 3.02 1.45
C VAL A 11 -15.80 3.31 0.89
N ALA A 12 -15.28 2.41 0.05
CA ALA A 12 -14.02 2.61 -0.65
C ALA A 12 -14.15 3.72 -1.69
N TYR A 13 -13.14 4.58 -1.77
CA TYR A 13 -13.10 5.65 -2.76
C TYR A 13 -12.77 5.11 -4.17
N ILE A 14 -13.60 5.46 -5.14
CA ILE A 14 -13.39 5.16 -6.56
C ILE A 14 -13.48 6.47 -7.35
N PRO A 15 -12.41 6.91 -8.03
CA PRO A 15 -12.43 8.16 -8.78
C PRO A 15 -13.58 8.21 -9.80
N GLY A 16 -14.37 9.28 -9.74
CA GLY A 16 -15.59 9.45 -10.55
C GLY A 16 -16.85 8.82 -9.93
N ARG A 17 -16.77 8.20 -8.75
CA ARG A 17 -17.91 7.69 -7.97
C ARG A 17 -17.79 8.18 -6.53
N GLY A 18 -18.72 9.03 -6.10
CA GLY A 18 -18.73 9.58 -4.74
C GLY A 18 -17.70 10.70 -4.52
N GLU A 19 -17.61 11.17 -3.27
CA GLU A 19 -16.73 12.25 -2.86
C GLU A 19 -15.35 11.71 -2.47
N ARG A 20 -14.29 12.43 -2.86
CA ARG A 20 -12.93 12.09 -2.44
C ARG A 20 -12.78 12.37 -0.96
N PRO A 21 -12.21 11.44 -0.15
CA PRO A 21 -11.83 11.75 1.21
C PRO A 21 -10.98 13.02 1.27
N GLY A 22 -11.27 13.90 2.25
CA GLY A 22 -10.54 15.15 2.42
C GLY A 22 -9.07 14.93 2.77
N GLU A 23 -8.24 15.96 2.60
CA GLU A 23 -6.78 15.89 2.82
C GLU A 23 -6.41 15.39 4.22
N THR A 24 -7.25 15.69 5.22
CA THR A 24 -7.01 15.33 6.62
C THR A 24 -7.50 13.93 7.01
N ALA A 25 -8.15 13.19 6.11
CA ALA A 25 -8.81 11.91 6.42
C ALA A 25 -7.86 10.85 6.98
N PHE A 26 -6.57 10.94 6.68
CA PHE A 26 -5.56 9.96 7.07
C PHE A 26 -4.45 10.50 7.98
N GLU A 27 -4.57 11.74 8.47
CA GLU A 27 -3.53 12.36 9.32
C GLU A 27 -3.23 11.52 10.56
N VAL A 28 -4.25 10.93 11.18
CA VAL A 28 -4.09 10.08 12.38
C VAL A 28 -3.28 8.80 12.08
N TYR A 29 -3.35 8.28 10.85
CA TYR A 29 -2.52 7.13 10.43
C TYR A 29 -1.07 7.54 10.17
N LYS A 30 -0.85 8.78 9.71
CA LYS A 30 0.47 9.32 9.33
C LYS A 30 1.21 9.96 10.52
N GLU A 31 0.53 10.12 11.66
CA GLU A 31 1.11 10.71 12.87
C GLU A 31 2.41 10.01 13.29
N GLY A 32 3.47 10.80 13.49
CA GLY A 32 4.78 10.32 13.92
C GLY A 32 5.64 9.69 12.82
N LEU A 33 5.14 9.57 11.59
CA LEU A 33 5.92 9.08 10.45
C LEU A 33 6.88 10.17 9.94
N SER A 34 8.16 9.84 9.81
CA SER A 34 9.21 10.78 9.38
C SER A 34 10.36 10.03 8.71
N GLU A 35 11.12 10.72 7.85
CA GLU A 35 12.39 10.24 7.27
C GLU A 35 13.47 9.95 8.34
N SER A 36 13.31 10.49 9.55
CA SER A 36 14.22 10.22 10.68
C SER A 36 13.92 8.93 11.43
N CYS A 37 12.81 8.26 11.15
CA CYS A 37 12.43 7.01 11.79
C CYS A 37 13.32 5.85 11.30
N SER A 38 13.52 4.83 12.15
CA SER A 38 14.14 3.59 11.69
C SER A 38 13.20 2.83 10.76
N ILE A 39 13.74 1.95 9.91
CA ILE A 39 12.92 1.07 9.06
C ILE A 39 11.94 0.23 9.88
N ALA A 40 12.36 -0.24 11.06
CA ALA A 40 11.50 -1.01 11.95
C ALA A 40 10.32 -0.17 12.48
N ASP A 41 10.55 1.09 12.85
CA ASP A 41 9.49 2.00 13.30
C ASP A 41 8.53 2.36 12.16
N ILE A 42 9.07 2.56 10.95
CA ILE A 42 8.26 2.81 9.74
C ILE A 42 7.37 1.60 9.44
N ALA A 43 7.91 0.37 9.52
CA ALA A 43 7.14 -0.85 9.34
C ALA A 43 6.08 -1.07 10.44
N ALA A 44 6.36 -0.62 11.68
CA ALA A 44 5.41 -0.69 12.78
C ALA A 44 4.34 0.44 12.77
N SER A 45 4.51 1.45 11.91
CA SER A 45 3.64 2.63 11.83
C SER A 45 2.17 2.28 11.56
N ARG A 46 1.27 3.17 11.98
CA ARG A 46 -0.16 3.04 11.70
C ARG A 46 -0.44 3.15 10.21
N ALA A 47 0.29 3.98 9.48
CA ALA A 47 0.17 4.11 8.03
C ALA A 47 0.48 2.79 7.30
N PHE A 48 1.60 2.12 7.64
CA PHE A 48 1.95 0.85 6.98
C PHE A 48 0.92 -0.24 7.24
N ARG A 49 0.54 -0.43 8.52
CA ARG A 49 -0.46 -1.44 8.93
C ARG A 49 -1.87 -1.14 8.44
N GLY A 50 -2.27 0.13 8.49
CA GLY A 50 -3.56 0.58 7.94
C GLY A 50 -3.65 0.37 6.44
N GLY A 51 -2.55 0.55 5.70
CA GLY A 51 -2.52 0.26 4.27
C GLY A 51 -2.76 -1.23 3.96
N LEU A 52 -2.22 -2.14 4.78
CA LEU A 52 -2.52 -3.58 4.66
C LEU A 52 -4.00 -3.87 4.92
N GLU A 53 -4.58 -3.31 5.99
CA GLU A 53 -5.99 -3.48 6.33
C GLU A 53 -6.93 -2.95 5.22
N PHE A 54 -6.64 -1.76 4.69
CA PHE A 54 -7.38 -1.21 3.56
C PHE A 54 -7.27 -2.06 2.30
N TYR A 55 -6.06 -2.53 1.98
CA TYR A 55 -5.85 -3.40 0.82
C TYR A 55 -6.61 -4.72 0.94
N GLU A 56 -6.58 -5.35 2.12
CA GLU A 56 -7.27 -6.61 2.41
C GLU A 56 -8.80 -6.53 2.32
N THR A 57 -9.36 -5.33 2.35
CA THR A 57 -10.81 -5.09 2.26
C THR A 57 -11.23 -4.42 0.95
N GLY A 58 -10.29 -4.21 0.01
CA GLY A 58 -10.57 -3.64 -1.31
C GLY A 58 -10.61 -2.10 -1.36
N TYR A 59 -10.18 -1.43 -0.29
CA TYR A 59 -10.04 0.02 -0.19
C TYR A 59 -8.69 0.44 -0.79
N TYR A 60 -8.55 0.16 -2.09
CA TYR A 60 -7.27 0.24 -2.77
C TYR A 60 -6.72 1.67 -2.86
N TRP A 61 -7.59 2.66 -2.97
CA TRP A 61 -7.13 4.06 -2.99
C TRP A 61 -6.61 4.50 -1.62
N GLU A 62 -7.28 4.11 -0.55
CA GLU A 62 -6.87 4.41 0.82
C GLU A 62 -5.55 3.73 1.16
N ALA A 63 -5.38 2.46 0.77
CA ALA A 63 -4.12 1.76 0.89
C ALA A 63 -2.99 2.48 0.14
N HIS A 64 -3.26 2.96 -1.08
CA HIS A 64 -2.32 3.75 -1.87
C HIS A 64 -1.87 5.02 -1.13
N GLU A 65 -2.80 5.83 -0.62
CA GLU A 65 -2.47 7.09 0.05
C GLU A 65 -1.64 6.88 1.33
N LEU A 66 -1.92 5.81 2.09
CA LEU A 66 -1.14 5.50 3.29
C LEU A 66 0.26 5.00 2.95
N TRP A 67 0.37 4.09 1.98
CA TRP A 67 1.67 3.57 1.57
C TRP A 67 2.52 4.59 0.83
N GLU A 68 1.94 5.55 0.11
CA GLU A 68 2.70 6.66 -0.49
C GLU A 68 3.40 7.50 0.58
N ALA A 69 2.73 7.80 1.70
CA ALA A 69 3.35 8.48 2.83
C ALA A 69 4.51 7.67 3.43
N VAL A 70 4.35 6.35 3.58
CA VAL A 70 5.42 5.45 4.02
C VAL A 70 6.59 5.45 3.05
N TRP A 71 6.32 5.36 1.75
CA TRP A 71 7.33 5.32 0.69
C TRP A 71 8.20 6.58 0.67
N MET A 72 7.61 7.75 0.95
CA MET A 72 8.34 9.01 1.03
C MET A 72 9.40 9.02 2.13
N CYS A 73 9.16 8.31 3.24
CA CYS A 73 10.08 8.24 4.38
C CYS A 73 11.21 7.21 4.22
N LEU A 74 11.17 6.35 3.20
CA LEU A 74 12.16 5.28 3.02
C LEU A 74 13.41 5.76 2.24
N PRO A 75 14.62 5.25 2.54
CA PRO A 75 15.83 5.61 1.80
C PRO A 75 15.70 5.31 0.30
N GLN A 76 16.21 6.20 -0.56
CA GLN A 76 16.00 6.13 -2.02
C GLN A 76 16.49 4.83 -2.67
N ALA A 77 17.59 4.25 -2.19
CA ALA A 77 18.20 3.03 -2.72
C ALA A 77 18.06 1.87 -1.72
N SER A 78 16.83 1.62 -1.24
CA SER A 78 16.53 0.55 -0.28
C SER A 78 15.56 -0.49 -0.86
N ALA A 79 15.69 -1.73 -0.40
CA ALA A 79 14.79 -2.83 -0.77
C ALA A 79 13.35 -2.53 -0.32
N GLU A 80 13.19 -1.89 0.84
CA GLU A 80 11.92 -1.43 1.39
C GLU A 80 11.24 -0.42 0.46
N ARG A 81 11.99 0.50 -0.15
CA ARG A 81 11.42 1.45 -1.11
C ARG A 81 10.94 0.75 -2.39
N HIS A 82 11.62 -0.32 -2.82
CA HIS A 82 11.15 -1.17 -3.91
C HIS A 82 9.90 -1.98 -3.53
N LEU A 83 9.85 -2.53 -2.31
CA LEU A 83 8.68 -3.21 -1.77
C LEU A 83 7.46 -2.30 -1.78
N LEU A 84 7.59 -1.08 -1.20
CA LEU A 84 6.50 -0.12 -1.14
C LEU A 84 6.05 0.30 -2.54
N ARG A 85 6.98 0.55 -3.47
CA ARG A 85 6.64 0.82 -4.87
C ARG A 85 5.82 -0.32 -5.49
N GLY A 86 6.18 -1.57 -5.19
CA GLY A 86 5.43 -2.75 -5.63
C GLY A 86 4.00 -2.78 -5.11
N ILE A 87 3.80 -2.74 -3.79
CA ILE A 87 2.46 -2.85 -3.19
C ILE A 87 1.57 -1.63 -3.47
N ILE A 88 2.14 -0.43 -3.61
CA ILE A 88 1.43 0.77 -4.10
C ILE A 88 0.90 0.53 -5.52
N GLN A 89 1.69 -0.10 -6.39
CA GLN A 89 1.25 -0.43 -7.74
C GLN A 89 0.19 -1.54 -7.72
N LEU A 90 0.28 -2.52 -6.82
CA LEU A 90 -0.82 -3.49 -6.62
C LEU A 90 -2.12 -2.79 -6.23
N ALA A 91 -2.06 -1.85 -5.28
CA ALA A 91 -3.22 -1.06 -4.88
C ALA A 91 -3.79 -0.28 -6.07
N ASN A 92 -2.95 0.41 -6.84
CA ASN A 92 -3.38 1.12 -8.04
C ASN A 92 -4.01 0.17 -9.10
N ALA A 93 -3.47 -1.04 -9.29
CA ALA A 93 -4.06 -2.05 -10.17
C ALA A 93 -5.45 -2.50 -9.69
N GLY A 94 -5.60 -2.79 -8.39
CA GLY A 94 -6.89 -3.09 -7.77
C GLY A 94 -7.91 -1.97 -7.96
N LEU A 95 -7.47 -0.72 -7.76
CA LEU A 95 -8.31 0.45 -8.03
C LEU A 95 -8.72 0.54 -9.51
N LYS A 96 -7.82 0.27 -10.47
CA LYS A 96 -8.18 0.26 -11.89
C LYS A 96 -9.21 -0.83 -12.21
N ARG A 97 -9.15 -2.00 -11.58
CA ARG A 97 -10.20 -3.01 -11.73
C ARG A 97 -11.55 -2.53 -11.19
N ALA A 98 -11.57 -1.94 -9.99
CA ALA A 98 -12.78 -1.34 -9.40
C ALA A 98 -13.38 -0.19 -10.25
N MET A 99 -12.55 0.44 -11.08
CA MET A 99 -12.95 1.46 -12.07
C MET A 99 -13.36 0.90 -13.44
N ASP A 100 -13.51 -0.42 -13.59
CA ASP A 100 -13.80 -1.10 -14.86
C ASP A 100 -12.72 -0.87 -15.95
N ARG A 101 -11.45 -0.80 -15.54
CA ARG A 101 -10.28 -0.58 -16.43
C ARG A 101 -9.27 -1.74 -16.38
N PRO A 102 -9.64 -2.96 -16.78
CA PRO A 102 -8.79 -4.15 -16.65
C PRO A 102 -7.48 -4.04 -17.44
N ALA A 103 -7.50 -3.49 -18.66
CA ALA A 103 -6.28 -3.33 -19.44
C ALA A 103 -5.26 -2.36 -18.79
N ALA A 104 -5.72 -1.38 -18.02
CA ALA A 104 -4.83 -0.51 -17.25
C ALA A 104 -4.26 -1.25 -16.04
N ALA A 105 -5.10 -2.05 -15.36
CA ALA A 105 -4.67 -2.89 -14.24
C ALA A 105 -3.55 -3.85 -14.66
N GLU A 106 -3.68 -4.57 -15.77
CA GLU A 106 -2.65 -5.51 -16.25
C GLU A 106 -1.28 -4.85 -16.48
N ARG A 107 -1.26 -3.65 -17.06
CA ARG A 107 -0.02 -2.90 -17.26
C ARG A 107 0.63 -2.51 -15.93
N ILE A 108 -0.18 -2.11 -14.96
CA ILE A 108 0.31 -1.73 -13.62
C ILE A 108 0.80 -2.97 -12.85
N LEU A 109 0.12 -4.12 -12.99
CA LEU A 109 0.55 -5.37 -12.38
C LEU A 109 1.96 -5.77 -12.83
N ALA A 110 2.29 -5.63 -14.12
CA ALA A 110 3.65 -5.88 -14.60
C ALA A 110 4.71 -4.95 -13.95
N LEU A 111 4.34 -3.69 -13.66
CA LEU A 111 5.22 -2.76 -12.93
C LEU A 111 5.36 -3.14 -11.46
N ALA A 112 4.29 -3.61 -10.83
CA ALA A 112 4.30 -4.11 -9.47
C ALA A 112 5.21 -5.34 -9.36
N ASP A 113 5.01 -6.33 -10.23
CA ASP A 113 5.77 -7.59 -10.27
C ASP A 113 7.28 -7.30 -10.45
N SER A 114 7.63 -6.35 -11.33
CA SER A 114 9.03 -5.92 -11.51
C SER A 114 9.60 -5.25 -10.25
N ALA A 115 8.84 -4.38 -9.58
CA ALA A 115 9.31 -3.71 -8.37
C ALA A 115 9.46 -4.66 -7.17
N LEU A 116 8.57 -5.64 -7.05
CA LEU A 116 8.62 -6.66 -6.00
C LEU A 116 9.80 -7.61 -6.24
N ALA A 117 10.04 -8.03 -7.49
CA ALA A 117 11.23 -8.81 -7.83
C ALA A 117 12.52 -8.09 -7.42
N GLU A 118 12.64 -6.78 -7.71
CA GLU A 118 13.77 -5.94 -7.30
C GLU A 118 13.93 -5.87 -5.77
N ALA A 119 12.83 -5.76 -5.02
CA ALA A 119 12.87 -5.72 -3.56
C ALA A 119 13.52 -6.98 -2.96
N PHE A 120 13.27 -8.15 -3.55
CA PHE A 120 13.71 -9.44 -3.02
C PHE A 120 14.97 -10.02 -3.73
N LEU A 121 15.62 -9.26 -4.61
CA LEU A 121 16.80 -9.72 -5.38
C LEU A 121 17.91 -10.32 -4.53
N HIS A 122 18.17 -9.76 -3.35
CA HIS A 122 19.24 -10.19 -2.45
C HIS A 122 18.85 -11.31 -1.48
N ARG A 123 17.72 -12.01 -1.75
CA ARG A 123 17.19 -13.12 -0.92
C ARG A 123 16.96 -12.74 0.54
N SER A 124 16.44 -11.54 0.80
CA SER A 124 15.84 -11.25 2.10
C SER A 124 14.55 -12.07 2.21
N ASP A 125 14.42 -12.89 3.25
CA ASP A 125 13.21 -13.71 3.44
C ASP A 125 12.01 -12.87 3.92
N CYS A 126 12.27 -11.66 4.44
CA CYS A 126 11.27 -10.74 4.95
C CYS A 126 11.74 -9.28 4.84
N LEU A 127 10.84 -8.39 4.41
CA LEU A 127 11.04 -6.94 4.36
C LEU A 127 9.84 -6.25 5.00
N MET A 128 10.09 -5.38 5.98
CA MET A 128 9.03 -4.65 6.71
C MET A 128 7.92 -5.57 7.27
N GLY A 129 8.27 -6.81 7.63
CA GLY A 129 7.30 -7.79 8.13
C GLY A 129 6.55 -8.58 7.05
N LEU A 130 6.84 -8.36 5.77
CA LEU A 130 6.26 -9.11 4.65
C LEU A 130 7.29 -10.06 4.03
N SER A 131 6.94 -11.35 3.98
CA SER A 131 7.67 -12.37 3.24
C SER A 131 7.33 -12.36 1.75
N ASN A 132 8.05 -13.17 0.96
CA ASN A 132 7.69 -13.42 -0.44
C ASN A 132 6.27 -14.00 -0.57
N ASP A 133 5.88 -14.90 0.33
CA ASP A 133 4.55 -15.52 0.31
C ASP A 133 3.45 -14.50 0.62
N ASP A 134 3.68 -13.60 1.58
CA ASP A 134 2.73 -12.53 1.89
C ASP A 134 2.52 -11.61 0.68
N VAL A 135 3.61 -11.24 0.01
CA VAL A 135 3.57 -10.40 -1.20
C VAL A 135 2.88 -11.11 -2.36
N MET A 136 3.11 -12.42 -2.54
CA MET A 136 2.38 -13.22 -3.52
C MET A 136 0.88 -13.26 -3.21
N ALA A 137 0.50 -13.45 -1.95
CA ALA A 137 -0.89 -13.41 -1.52
C ALA A 137 -1.54 -12.05 -1.81
N LEU A 138 -0.84 -10.93 -1.55
CA LEU A 138 -1.33 -9.61 -1.93
C LEU A 138 -1.57 -9.52 -3.45
N ARG A 139 -0.61 -10.01 -4.25
CA ARG A 139 -0.66 -9.96 -5.71
C ARG A 139 -1.80 -10.78 -6.30
N GLU A 140 -2.07 -11.96 -5.76
CA GLU A 140 -3.11 -12.88 -6.22
C GLU A 140 -4.52 -12.31 -6.01
N ARG A 141 -4.72 -11.47 -4.98
CA ARG A 141 -6.03 -10.84 -4.71
C ARG A 141 -6.51 -9.91 -5.82
N ILE A 142 -5.61 -9.35 -6.62
CA ILE A 142 -5.99 -8.51 -7.75
C ILE A 142 -6.44 -9.36 -8.94
N ALA A 143 -6.20 -10.68 -8.95
CA ALA A 143 -6.67 -11.57 -10.00
C ALA A 143 -8.15 -11.94 -9.83
N SER A 144 -9.04 -11.07 -10.32
CA SER A 144 -10.43 -11.39 -10.72
C SER A 144 -10.93 -10.44 -11.80
#